data_AF-A0A920J5H6-F1
#
_entry.id   AF-A0A920J5H6-F1
#
_cell.length_a   1.000
_cell.length_b   1.000
_cell.length_c   1.000
_cell.angle_alpha   90.00
_cell.angle_beta   90.00
_cell.angle_gamma   90.00
#
_symmetry.space_group_name_H-M   'P 1'
#
loop_
_entity.id
_entity.type
_entity.pdbx_description
1 polymer ?
#
loop_
_entity_poly.entity_id
_entity_poly.type
_entity_poly.pdbx_seq_one_letter_code
_entity_poly.pdbx_strand_id
1 'polypeptide(L)'
;MSRMIQSMLHRLYPMGEIPDYEPDPTQSFVSIAETKNTTPEAVLYDYMLENDGYAMGMMPIFNYVDGNHDVIREMLLHPQAVSGLSDGGAHCGMICDASIPTFMLSHWTRDRTRGKKLPLEWIIKKQTNDTASLYGLNDRGTLQAGKRADINVIDYNALTLHGPKMAHDLPAGGRRLLQEATGYDYTIVAGTITRQFGQDTGQRPGRLIRGAR
;
A
#
# COMPACT_ATOMS: atom_id res chain seq x y z
N MET A 1 10.02 -23.68 -1.67
CA MET A 1 10.02 -22.21 -1.84
C MET A 1 11.30 -21.69 -2.51
N SER A 2 12.51 -22.23 -2.23
CA SER A 2 13.77 -21.71 -2.79
C SER A 2 13.94 -21.81 -4.32
N ARG A 3 13.64 -22.96 -4.95
CA ARG A 3 13.78 -23.11 -6.43
C ARG A 3 12.81 -22.24 -7.24
N MET A 4 11.62 -22.00 -6.70
CA MET A 4 10.61 -21.15 -7.35
C MET A 4 11.11 -19.71 -7.44
N ILE A 5 11.67 -19.17 -6.35
CA ILE A 5 12.23 -17.81 -6.34
C ILE A 5 13.42 -17.69 -7.30
N GLN A 6 14.32 -18.67 -7.30
CA GLN A 6 15.44 -18.71 -8.26
C GLN A 6 14.96 -18.71 -9.72
N SER A 7 13.85 -19.40 -10.04
CA SER A 7 13.27 -19.37 -11.39
C SER A 7 12.56 -18.06 -11.76
N MET A 8 12.34 -17.16 -10.78
CA MET A 8 11.54 -15.95 -10.93
C MET A 8 12.34 -14.65 -10.71
N LEU A 9 13.67 -14.70 -10.75
CA LEU A 9 14.51 -13.51 -10.58
C LEU A 9 14.25 -12.41 -11.62
N HIS A 10 13.75 -12.78 -12.81
CA HIS A 10 13.29 -11.84 -13.84
C HIS A 10 12.01 -11.07 -13.47
N ARG A 11 11.35 -11.44 -12.36
CA ARG A 11 10.16 -10.77 -11.78
C ARG A 11 10.40 -10.31 -10.34
N LEU A 12 11.64 -10.36 -9.88
CA LEU A 12 12.03 -9.90 -8.56
C LEU A 12 12.75 -8.55 -8.72
N TYR A 13 12.33 -7.57 -7.94
CA TYR A 13 12.77 -6.18 -8.03
C TYR A 13 13.29 -5.71 -6.67
N PRO A 14 14.34 -4.86 -6.62
CA PRO A 14 14.71 -4.14 -5.41
C PRO A 14 13.55 -3.28 -4.92
N MET A 15 13.21 -3.33 -3.63
CA MET A 15 12.12 -2.51 -3.09
C MET A 15 12.62 -1.16 -2.57
N GLY A 16 13.82 -1.11 -2.01
CA GLY A 16 14.44 0.11 -1.48
C GLY A 16 13.68 0.71 -0.28
N GLU A 17 14.09 1.92 0.14
CA GLU A 17 13.46 2.63 1.27
C GLU A 17 12.11 3.25 0.92
N ILE A 18 11.95 3.70 -0.33
CA ILE A 18 10.69 4.21 -0.89
C ILE A 18 10.31 3.27 -2.04
N PRO A 19 9.32 2.37 -1.83
CA PRO A 19 8.98 1.37 -2.82
C PRO A 19 8.41 1.95 -4.11
N ASP A 20 8.95 1.52 -5.24
CA ASP A 20 8.24 1.56 -6.52
C ASP A 20 7.43 0.27 -6.68
N TYR A 21 6.12 0.38 -6.48
CA TYR A 21 5.19 -0.74 -6.66
C TYR A 21 4.83 -0.99 -8.14
N GLU A 22 5.20 -0.10 -9.06
CA GLU A 22 5.08 -0.28 -10.52
C GLU A 22 6.48 -0.29 -11.17
N PRO A 23 7.42 -1.17 -10.75
CA PRO A 23 8.82 -1.09 -11.14
C PRO A 23 9.01 -1.36 -12.62
N ASP A 24 9.78 -0.54 -13.30
CA ASP A 24 10.09 -0.79 -14.71
C ASP A 24 10.73 -2.19 -14.88
N PRO A 25 10.31 -3.01 -15.87
CA PRO A 25 10.87 -4.35 -16.08
C PRO A 25 12.41 -4.38 -16.17
N THR A 26 13.03 -3.28 -16.62
CA THR A 26 14.49 -3.13 -16.66
C THR A 26 15.16 -3.06 -15.28
N GLN A 27 14.39 -2.88 -14.21
CA GLN A 27 14.85 -2.87 -12.82
C GLN A 27 14.80 -4.25 -12.16
N SER A 28 14.43 -5.31 -12.90
CA SER A 28 14.48 -6.67 -12.37
C SER A 28 15.94 -7.08 -12.06
N PHE A 29 16.14 -8.01 -11.12
CA PHE A 29 17.49 -8.52 -10.80
C PHE A 29 18.20 -9.12 -12.01
N VAL A 30 17.45 -9.70 -12.96
CA VAL A 30 18.00 -10.21 -14.22
C VAL A 30 18.51 -9.07 -15.11
N SER A 31 17.67 -8.06 -15.36
CA SER A 31 18.06 -6.92 -16.21
C SER A 31 19.20 -6.09 -15.62
N ILE A 32 19.24 -5.96 -14.29
CA ILE A 32 20.37 -5.32 -13.59
C ILE A 32 21.65 -6.16 -13.78
N ALA A 33 21.55 -7.49 -13.68
CA ALA A 33 22.70 -8.37 -13.87
C ALA A 33 23.27 -8.32 -15.28
N GLU A 34 22.40 -8.27 -16.30
CA GLU A 34 22.80 -8.08 -17.71
C GLU A 34 23.59 -6.78 -17.89
N THR A 35 23.11 -5.68 -17.30
CA THR A 35 23.77 -4.37 -17.36
C THR A 35 25.14 -4.40 -16.66
N LYS A 36 25.26 -5.15 -15.57
CA LYS A 36 26.50 -5.31 -14.78
C LYS A 36 27.43 -6.41 -15.30
N ASN A 37 27.06 -7.13 -16.35
CA ASN A 37 27.78 -8.30 -16.87
C ASN A 37 28.12 -9.34 -15.76
N THR A 38 27.13 -9.67 -14.95
CA THR A 38 27.22 -10.64 -13.84
C THR A 38 25.99 -11.55 -13.81
N THR A 39 25.87 -12.44 -12.81
CA THR A 39 24.68 -13.30 -12.67
C THR A 39 23.60 -12.67 -11.80
N PRO A 40 22.30 -12.95 -12.05
CA PRO A 40 21.20 -12.45 -11.23
C PRO A 40 21.32 -12.84 -9.75
N GLU A 41 21.87 -14.02 -9.45
CA GLU A 41 22.10 -14.48 -8.08
C GLU A 41 23.15 -13.64 -7.36
N ALA A 42 24.21 -13.20 -8.05
CA ALA A 42 25.21 -12.32 -7.47
C ALA A 42 24.60 -10.96 -7.12
N VAL A 43 23.80 -10.37 -8.03
CA VAL A 43 23.11 -9.10 -7.76
C VAL A 43 22.13 -9.24 -6.60
N LEU A 44 21.33 -10.31 -6.56
CA LEU A 44 20.40 -10.55 -5.45
C LEU A 44 21.16 -10.77 -4.14
N TYR A 45 22.27 -11.51 -4.15
CA TYR A 45 23.08 -11.76 -2.97
C TYR A 45 23.63 -10.45 -2.40
N ASP A 46 24.24 -9.61 -3.24
CA ASP A 46 24.74 -8.30 -2.84
C ASP A 46 23.61 -7.42 -2.29
N TYR A 47 22.45 -7.40 -2.97
CA TYR A 47 21.28 -6.65 -2.51
C TYR A 47 20.76 -7.12 -1.15
N MET A 48 20.69 -8.43 -0.92
CA MET A 48 20.26 -8.98 0.37
C MET A 48 21.19 -8.63 1.52
N LEU A 49 22.45 -8.24 1.26
CA LEU A 49 23.38 -7.76 2.27
C LEU A 49 23.20 -6.27 2.60
N GLU A 50 22.49 -5.51 1.77
CA GLU A 50 22.14 -4.13 2.05
C GLU A 50 21.21 -4.02 3.27
N ASN A 51 21.12 -2.82 3.85
CA ASN A 51 20.30 -2.52 5.03
C ASN A 51 20.55 -3.53 6.18
N ASP A 52 21.83 -3.82 6.47
CA ASP A 52 22.26 -4.79 7.49
C ASP A 52 21.61 -6.18 7.35
N GLY A 53 21.36 -6.63 6.12
CA GLY A 53 20.72 -7.91 5.84
C GLY A 53 19.19 -7.88 5.82
N TYR A 54 18.58 -6.69 5.93
CA TYR A 54 17.13 -6.50 5.97
C TYR A 54 16.55 -5.94 4.66
N ALA A 55 17.33 -5.88 3.58
CA ALA A 55 16.80 -5.51 2.28
C ALA A 55 15.69 -6.47 1.83
N MET A 56 14.62 -5.90 1.27
CA MET A 56 13.45 -6.66 0.80
C MET A 56 13.32 -6.55 -0.71
N GLY A 57 13.12 -7.70 -1.37
CA GLY A 57 12.74 -7.74 -2.78
C GLY A 57 11.22 -7.78 -2.93
N MET A 58 10.69 -7.12 -3.96
CA MET A 58 9.29 -7.20 -4.34
C MET A 58 9.13 -8.12 -5.55
N MET A 59 8.14 -9.01 -5.50
CA MET A 59 7.75 -9.86 -6.63
C MET A 59 6.26 -9.67 -6.90
N PRO A 60 5.87 -8.93 -7.95
CA PRO A 60 4.47 -8.84 -8.36
C PRO A 60 3.96 -10.22 -8.79
N ILE A 61 2.97 -10.76 -8.08
CA ILE A 61 2.37 -12.06 -8.40
C ILE A 61 1.19 -11.91 -9.36
N PHE A 62 0.36 -10.90 -9.14
CA PHE A 62 -0.85 -10.64 -9.93
C PHE A 62 -0.82 -9.24 -10.53
N ASN A 63 -1.60 -9.05 -11.60
CA ASN A 63 -1.90 -7.75 -12.19
C ASN A 63 -0.65 -6.95 -12.69
N TYR A 64 0.41 -7.67 -13.08
CA TYR A 64 1.66 -7.08 -13.58
C TYR A 64 2.23 -7.79 -14.82
N VAL A 65 1.40 -8.55 -15.55
CA VAL A 65 1.86 -9.34 -16.70
C VAL A 65 2.46 -8.47 -17.81
N ASP A 66 1.92 -7.26 -18.00
CA ASP A 66 2.38 -6.29 -19.00
C ASP A 66 3.49 -5.35 -18.47
N GLY A 67 4.03 -5.62 -17.27
CA GLY A 67 5.09 -4.82 -16.66
C GLY A 67 4.65 -3.41 -16.25
N ASN A 68 3.36 -3.21 -16.01
CA ASN A 68 2.74 -1.95 -15.59
C ASN A 68 1.38 -2.22 -14.89
N HIS A 69 0.75 -1.17 -14.37
CA HIS A 69 -0.51 -1.19 -13.64
C HIS A 69 -1.76 -0.87 -14.48
N ASP A 70 -1.70 -0.82 -15.81
CA ASP A 70 -2.86 -0.43 -16.61
C ASP A 70 -4.05 -1.38 -16.44
N VAL A 71 -3.82 -2.68 -16.24
CA VAL A 71 -4.90 -3.63 -15.89
C VAL A 71 -5.53 -3.31 -14.53
N ILE A 72 -4.73 -2.88 -13.55
CA ILE A 72 -5.24 -2.42 -12.24
C ILE A 72 -6.09 -1.16 -12.44
N ARG A 73 -5.60 -0.22 -13.27
CA ARG A 73 -6.34 1.01 -13.59
C ARG A 73 -7.68 0.71 -14.26
N GLU A 74 -7.69 -0.23 -15.21
CA GLU A 74 -8.91 -0.68 -15.90
C GLU A 74 -9.92 -1.26 -14.91
N MET A 75 -9.48 -2.20 -14.06
CA MET A 75 -10.32 -2.77 -13.01
C MET A 75 -10.85 -1.71 -12.04
N LEU A 76 -10.00 -0.75 -11.63
CA LEU A 76 -10.40 0.36 -10.76
C LEU A 76 -11.50 1.21 -11.40
N LEU A 77 -11.42 1.47 -12.71
CA LEU A 77 -12.37 2.31 -13.43
C LEU A 77 -13.67 1.61 -13.80
N HIS A 78 -13.76 0.29 -13.64
CA HIS A 78 -14.98 -0.43 -13.89
C HIS A 78 -16.11 0.13 -12.99
N PRO A 79 -17.30 0.45 -13.54
CA PRO A 79 -18.36 1.15 -12.80
C PRO A 79 -18.91 0.36 -11.60
N GLN A 80 -18.71 -0.96 -11.59
CA GLN A 80 -19.11 -1.85 -10.48
C GLN A 80 -17.95 -2.21 -9.54
N ALA A 81 -16.72 -1.72 -9.80
CA ALA A 81 -15.59 -2.00 -8.94
C ALA A 81 -15.58 -1.07 -7.73
N VAL A 82 -15.61 -1.64 -6.53
CA VAL A 82 -15.38 -0.91 -5.28
C VAL A 82 -13.96 -1.19 -4.81
N SER A 83 -13.29 -0.19 -4.25
CA SER A 83 -12.00 -0.43 -3.59
C SER A 83 -12.26 -1.20 -2.31
N GLY A 84 -11.97 -2.51 -2.32
CA GLY A 84 -12.14 -3.38 -1.16
C GLY A 84 -11.19 -3.01 -0.01
N LEU A 85 -11.46 -3.60 1.16
CA LEU A 85 -10.55 -3.56 2.32
C LEU A 85 -9.13 -3.99 1.90
N SER A 86 -8.13 -3.52 2.64
CA SER A 86 -6.73 -3.79 2.30
C SER A 86 -6.37 -5.26 2.28
N ASP A 87 -7.10 -6.14 2.96
CA ASP A 87 -6.69 -7.54 3.25
C ASP A 87 -5.37 -7.61 4.06
N GLY A 88 -5.01 -6.48 4.67
CA GLY A 88 -3.86 -6.37 5.56
C GLY A 88 -4.02 -7.28 6.77
N GLY A 89 -3.08 -8.20 6.96
CA GLY A 89 -3.04 -9.11 8.11
C GLY A 89 -3.50 -10.55 7.83
N ALA A 90 -3.95 -10.87 6.60
CA ALA A 90 -4.23 -12.27 6.22
C ALA A 90 -2.94 -13.10 6.07
N HIS A 91 -1.88 -12.47 5.56
CA HIS A 91 -0.58 -13.08 5.31
C HIS A 91 0.55 -12.28 5.96
N CYS A 92 0.45 -12.07 7.27
CA CYS A 92 1.29 -11.16 8.06
C CYS A 92 2.79 -11.16 7.69
N GLY A 93 3.40 -12.32 7.43
CA GLY A 93 4.83 -12.42 7.12
C GLY A 93 5.22 -12.32 5.65
N MET A 94 4.27 -12.10 4.72
CA MET A 94 4.52 -12.12 3.27
C MET A 94 3.93 -10.92 2.52
N ILE A 95 2.78 -10.39 2.95
CA ILE A 95 2.06 -9.32 2.24
C ILE A 95 1.68 -8.22 3.24
N CYS A 96 1.84 -6.94 2.85
CA CYS A 96 1.48 -5.79 3.66
C CYS A 96 0.61 -4.81 2.86
N ASP A 97 -0.67 -5.12 2.73
CA ASP A 97 -1.60 -4.30 1.94
C ASP A 97 -2.26 -3.19 2.77
N ALA A 98 -1.96 -3.09 4.07
CA ALA A 98 -2.44 -2.02 4.96
C ALA A 98 -2.12 -0.60 4.42
N SER A 99 -1.16 -0.52 3.49
CA SER A 99 -0.73 0.68 2.79
C SER A 99 -1.60 1.12 1.62
N ILE A 100 -2.57 0.30 1.18
CA ILE A 100 -3.42 0.59 0.01
C ILE A 100 -4.00 2.00 0.02
N PRO A 101 -4.55 2.55 1.13
CA PRO A 101 -5.11 3.88 1.10
C PRO A 101 -4.10 4.98 0.76
N THR A 102 -2.90 4.87 1.33
CA THR A 102 -1.78 5.77 1.04
C THR A 102 -1.30 5.59 -0.39
N PHE A 103 -1.10 4.34 -0.84
CA PHE A 103 -0.69 4.04 -2.22
C PHE A 103 -1.68 4.59 -3.25
N MET A 104 -2.98 4.46 -2.98
CA MET A 104 -4.05 4.99 -3.83
C MET A 104 -3.97 6.51 -3.96
N LEU A 105 -3.69 7.21 -2.85
CA LEU A 105 -3.52 8.66 -2.88
C LEU A 105 -2.20 9.08 -3.53
N SER A 106 -1.07 8.47 -3.18
CA SER A 106 0.23 8.89 -3.71
C SER A 106 0.43 8.43 -5.16
N HIS A 107 0.51 7.14 -5.43
CA HIS A 107 0.83 6.60 -6.74
C HIS A 107 -0.17 7.01 -7.81
N TRP A 108 -1.45 6.68 -7.63
CA TRP A 108 -2.44 6.86 -8.70
C TRP A 108 -2.74 8.32 -9.04
N THR A 109 -2.56 9.25 -8.10
CA THR A 109 -2.95 10.65 -8.30
C THR A 109 -1.76 11.60 -8.43
N ARG A 110 -0.58 11.21 -7.91
CA ARG A 110 0.63 12.07 -7.86
C ARG A 110 1.87 11.43 -8.49
N ASP A 111 2.24 10.22 -8.10
CA ASP A 111 3.60 9.71 -8.32
C ASP A 111 3.75 8.78 -9.53
N ARG A 112 2.66 8.22 -10.07
CA ARG A 112 2.72 7.34 -11.25
C ARG A 112 3.39 8.04 -12.43
N THR A 113 4.50 7.48 -12.89
CA THR A 113 5.30 8.03 -14.00
C THR A 113 5.02 7.35 -15.34
N ARG A 114 4.59 6.08 -15.32
CA ARG A 114 4.27 5.28 -16.50
C ARG A 114 2.75 5.07 -16.59
N GLY A 115 2.12 5.58 -17.65
CA GLY A 115 0.68 5.47 -17.85
C GLY A 115 -0.16 6.60 -17.22
N LYS A 116 -1.49 6.48 -17.32
CA LYS A 116 -2.42 7.54 -16.89
C LYS A 116 -2.67 7.52 -15.38
N LYS A 117 -2.68 8.71 -14.76
CA LYS A 117 -3.14 8.93 -13.38
C LYS A 117 -4.67 8.91 -13.27
N LEU A 118 -5.17 8.98 -12.04
CA LEU A 118 -6.59 9.10 -11.69
C LEU A 118 -6.81 10.41 -10.91
N PRO A 119 -7.98 11.06 -11.05
CA PRO A 119 -8.27 12.28 -10.30
C PRO A 119 -8.29 12.05 -8.78
N LEU A 120 -7.78 13.01 -8.01
CA LEU A 120 -7.68 12.90 -6.55
C LEU A 120 -9.06 12.76 -5.91
N GLU A 121 -10.00 13.60 -6.29
CA GLU A 121 -11.38 13.58 -5.80
C GLU A 121 -12.10 12.26 -6.12
N TRP A 122 -11.76 11.63 -7.26
CA TRP A 122 -12.31 10.34 -7.64
C TRP A 122 -11.76 9.22 -6.74
N ILE A 123 -10.45 9.22 -6.46
CA ILE A 123 -9.82 8.27 -5.54
C ILE A 123 -10.35 8.48 -4.11
N ILE A 124 -10.52 9.71 -3.65
CA ILE A 124 -11.12 10.02 -2.34
C ILE A 124 -12.54 9.47 -2.27
N LYS A 125 -13.39 9.75 -3.27
CA LYS A 125 -14.76 9.24 -3.35
C LYS A 125 -14.81 7.71 -3.29
N LYS A 126 -13.92 7.05 -4.02
CA LYS A 126 -13.85 5.57 -4.09
C LYS A 126 -13.46 4.93 -2.77
N GLN A 127 -12.67 5.62 -1.94
CA GLN A 127 -12.25 5.16 -0.61
C GLN A 127 -13.16 5.60 0.53
N THR A 128 -14.06 6.56 0.29
CA THR A 128 -14.93 7.15 1.32
C THR A 128 -16.41 6.89 1.00
N ASN A 129 -17.02 7.72 0.16
CA ASN A 129 -18.45 7.67 -0.15
C ASN A 129 -18.88 6.32 -0.73
N ASP A 130 -18.11 5.77 -1.67
CA ASP A 130 -18.54 4.56 -2.39
C ASP A 130 -18.48 3.32 -1.49
N THR A 131 -17.41 3.21 -0.69
CA THR A 131 -17.29 2.19 0.35
C THR A 131 -18.39 2.33 1.40
N ALA A 132 -18.64 3.55 1.90
CA ALA A 132 -19.71 3.79 2.86
C ALA A 132 -21.09 3.41 2.30
N SER A 133 -21.37 3.78 1.06
CA SER A 133 -22.62 3.47 0.37
C SER A 133 -22.80 1.96 0.15
N LEU A 134 -21.74 1.24 -0.24
CA LEU A 134 -21.76 -0.21 -0.42
C LEU A 134 -22.20 -0.94 0.86
N TYR A 135 -21.73 -0.48 2.03
CA TYR A 135 -22.06 -1.07 3.32
C TYR A 135 -23.29 -0.45 4.01
N GLY A 136 -24.03 0.45 3.33
CA GLY A 136 -25.22 1.11 3.89
C GLY A 136 -24.93 2.08 5.04
N LEU A 137 -23.73 2.65 5.09
CA LEU A 137 -23.28 3.59 6.14
C LEU A 137 -23.60 5.03 5.74
N ASN A 138 -24.88 5.40 5.86
CA ASN A 138 -25.38 6.71 5.43
C ASN A 138 -24.91 7.89 6.29
N ASP A 139 -24.42 7.62 7.51
CA ASP A 139 -23.94 8.62 8.48
C ASP A 139 -22.50 9.09 8.22
N ARG A 140 -21.80 8.57 7.19
CA ARG A 140 -20.37 8.84 6.93
C ARG A 140 -20.05 8.87 5.42
N GLY A 141 -18.76 8.87 5.09
CA GLY A 141 -18.25 8.79 3.72
C GLY A 141 -18.16 10.13 2.99
N THR A 142 -18.71 11.21 3.54
CA THR A 142 -18.61 12.57 2.97
C THR A 142 -18.53 13.60 4.09
N LEU A 143 -17.85 14.73 3.85
CA LEU A 143 -17.81 15.86 4.79
C LEU A 143 -19.06 16.73 4.62
N GLN A 144 -20.04 16.55 5.51
CA GLN A 144 -21.30 17.29 5.53
C GLN A 144 -21.77 17.50 6.97
N ALA A 145 -22.44 18.62 7.25
CA ALA A 145 -23.03 18.87 8.56
C ALA A 145 -24.03 17.74 8.91
N GLY A 146 -24.00 17.29 10.17
CA GLY A 146 -24.85 16.19 10.66
C GLY A 146 -24.32 14.78 10.40
N LYS A 147 -23.30 14.60 9.55
CA LYS A 147 -22.59 13.32 9.41
C LYS A 147 -21.53 13.14 10.50
N ARG A 148 -21.15 11.89 10.73
CA ARG A 148 -20.10 11.51 11.68
C ARG A 148 -18.76 12.11 11.27
N ALA A 149 -18.04 12.66 12.24
CA ALA A 149 -16.70 13.23 12.07
C ALA A 149 -15.61 12.14 12.01
N ASP A 150 -15.62 11.34 10.94
CA ASP A 150 -14.54 10.44 10.58
C ASP A 150 -13.73 11.10 9.44
N ILE A 151 -12.54 11.62 9.76
CA ILE A 151 -11.81 12.57 8.91
C ILE A 151 -10.32 12.25 8.92
N ASN A 152 -9.67 12.33 7.76
CA ASN A 152 -8.20 12.41 7.66
C ASN A 152 -7.81 13.82 7.20
N VAL A 153 -6.80 14.40 7.83
CA VAL A 153 -6.11 15.61 7.40
C VAL A 153 -4.73 15.18 6.89
N ILE A 154 -4.45 15.47 5.63
CA ILE A 154 -3.31 14.93 4.91
C ILE A 154 -2.54 16.08 4.25
N ASP A 155 -1.26 16.20 4.55
CA ASP A 155 -0.32 16.94 3.71
C ASP A 155 -0.04 16.10 2.46
N TYR A 156 -0.80 16.41 1.42
CA TYR A 156 -0.75 15.67 0.17
C TYR A 156 0.59 15.81 -0.57
N ASN A 157 1.39 16.86 -0.31
CA ASN A 157 2.70 16.99 -0.93
C ASN A 157 3.75 16.17 -0.18
N ALA A 158 3.64 16.09 1.16
CA ALA A 158 4.53 15.29 1.98
C ALA A 158 4.14 13.79 2.08
N LEU A 159 2.95 13.41 1.61
CA LEU A 159 2.43 12.03 1.73
C LEU A 159 3.41 11.03 1.11
N THR A 160 4.02 10.16 1.91
CA THR A 160 5.00 9.17 1.46
C THR A 160 4.71 7.82 2.09
N LEU A 161 4.79 6.76 1.29
CA LEU A 161 4.70 5.38 1.74
C LEU A 161 6.11 4.78 1.80
N HIS A 162 6.53 4.35 2.99
CA HIS A 162 7.90 3.84 3.22
C HIS A 162 7.98 2.34 3.00
N GLY A 163 9.18 1.78 2.86
CA GLY A 163 9.40 0.35 2.71
C GLY A 163 8.84 -0.46 3.89
N PRO A 164 8.28 -1.65 3.64
CA PRO A 164 7.82 -2.53 4.71
C PRO A 164 9.00 -3.03 5.55
N LYS A 165 8.77 -3.26 6.84
CA LYS A 165 9.74 -3.80 7.78
C LYS A 165 9.17 -5.02 8.48
N MET A 166 10.03 -6.01 8.72
CA MET A 166 9.65 -7.20 9.50
C MET A 166 9.70 -6.89 10.99
N ALA A 167 8.56 -6.98 11.65
CA ALA A 167 8.43 -6.94 13.11
C ALA A 167 8.23 -8.36 13.66
N HIS A 168 8.69 -8.61 14.89
CA HIS A 168 8.56 -9.88 15.61
C HIS A 168 7.80 -9.68 16.92
N ASP A 169 6.60 -9.10 16.81
CA ASP A 169 5.81 -8.59 17.93
C ASP A 169 4.44 -9.28 18.11
N LEU A 170 4.18 -10.35 17.35
CA LEU A 170 2.97 -11.17 17.54
C LEU A 170 3.17 -12.17 18.70
N PRO A 171 2.07 -12.72 19.27
CA PRO A 171 2.17 -13.75 20.30
C PRO A 171 3.12 -14.89 19.93
N ALA A 172 3.86 -15.40 20.92
CA ALA A 172 4.92 -16.40 20.76
C ALA A 172 6.09 -15.99 19.84
N GLY A 173 6.32 -14.68 19.63
CA GLY A 173 7.41 -14.17 18.80
C GLY A 173 7.11 -14.26 17.29
N GLY A 174 5.83 -14.38 16.92
CA GLY A 174 5.42 -14.40 15.53
C GLY A 174 5.79 -13.10 14.80
N ARG A 175 5.94 -13.20 13.48
CA ARG A 175 6.39 -12.08 12.64
C ARG A 175 5.28 -11.48 11.79
N ARG A 176 5.37 -10.17 11.53
CA ARG A 176 4.51 -9.45 10.58
C ARG A 176 5.26 -8.35 9.85
N LEU A 177 4.78 -8.00 8.67
CA LEU A 177 5.20 -6.82 7.92
C LEU A 177 4.40 -5.60 8.39
N LEU A 178 5.12 -4.55 8.75
CA LEU A 178 4.58 -3.23 9.02
C LEU A 178 5.09 -2.26 7.98
N GLN A 179 4.18 -1.43 7.46
CA GLN A 179 4.53 -0.40 6.49
C GLN A 179 4.04 0.94 7.01
N GLU A 180 4.97 1.87 7.19
CA GLU A 180 4.68 3.20 7.70
C GLU A 180 4.41 4.18 6.56
N ALA A 181 3.67 5.24 6.87
CA ALA A 181 3.43 6.35 5.97
C ALA A 181 3.59 7.68 6.71
N THR A 182 4.13 8.69 6.03
CA THR A 182 4.23 10.08 6.47
C THR A 182 3.28 10.97 5.68
N GLY A 183 3.01 12.17 6.18
CA GLY A 183 2.07 13.15 5.57
C GLY A 183 0.63 13.09 6.11
N TYR A 184 0.34 12.25 7.10
CA TYR A 184 -0.93 12.30 7.84
C TYR A 184 -0.79 13.21 9.07
N ASP A 185 -1.43 14.37 9.04
CA ASP A 185 -1.45 15.29 10.18
C ASP A 185 -2.41 14.81 11.26
N TYR A 186 -3.61 14.39 10.86
CA TYR A 186 -4.62 13.91 11.80
C TYR A 186 -5.46 12.78 11.20
N THR A 187 -5.70 11.76 12.02
CA THR A 187 -6.79 10.80 11.81
C THR A 187 -7.80 10.99 12.93
N ILE A 188 -9.05 11.23 12.57
CA ILE A 188 -10.14 11.56 13.48
C ILE A 188 -11.24 10.53 13.30
N VAL A 189 -11.75 9.99 14.40
CA VAL A 189 -12.87 9.04 14.40
C VAL A 189 -13.90 9.51 15.42
N ALA A 190 -15.14 9.71 14.97
CA ALA A 190 -16.23 10.27 15.76
C ALA A 190 -15.85 11.59 16.48
N GLY A 191 -15.05 12.45 15.83
CA GLY A 191 -14.59 13.71 16.38
C GLY A 191 -13.41 13.62 17.36
N THR A 192 -12.90 12.41 17.65
CA THR A 192 -11.72 12.21 18.50
C THR A 192 -10.50 11.93 17.65
N ILE A 193 -9.39 12.66 17.89
CA ILE A 193 -8.10 12.42 17.24
C ILE A 193 -7.52 11.08 17.72
N THR A 194 -7.40 10.12 16.81
CA THR A 194 -6.79 8.80 17.06
C THR A 194 -5.34 8.73 16.61
N ARG A 195 -4.95 9.55 15.63
CA ARG A 195 -3.54 9.77 15.27
C ARG A 195 -3.24 11.24 15.07
N GLN A 196 -2.06 11.67 15.50
CA GLN A 196 -1.55 13.03 15.35
C GLN A 196 -0.12 12.98 14.82
N PHE A 197 0.15 13.62 13.67
CA PHE A 197 1.43 13.61 12.96
C PHE A 197 2.01 12.19 12.82
N GLY A 198 1.17 11.27 12.35
CA GLY A 198 1.50 9.84 12.23
C GLY A 198 1.53 9.05 13.53
N GLN A 199 1.49 9.66 14.72
CA GLN A 199 1.60 8.96 16.01
C GLN A 199 0.23 8.53 16.56
N ASP A 200 0.15 7.32 17.12
CA ASP A 200 -1.07 6.81 17.78
C ASP A 200 -1.30 7.54 19.11
N THR A 201 -2.50 8.07 19.33
CA THR A 201 -2.87 8.78 20.58
C THR A 201 -3.36 7.83 21.67
N GLY A 202 -3.55 6.55 21.37
CA GLY A 202 -4.16 5.57 22.27
C GLY A 202 -5.69 5.67 22.36
N GLN A 203 -6.31 6.69 21.76
CA GLN A 203 -7.76 6.84 21.75
C GLN A 203 -8.43 5.77 20.88
N ARG A 204 -9.53 5.19 21.38
CA ARG A 204 -10.31 4.13 20.71
C ARG A 204 -11.81 4.48 20.67
N PRO A 205 -12.21 5.55 19.95
CA PRO A 205 -13.61 5.99 19.85
C PRO A 205 -14.45 5.09 18.92
N GLY A 206 -13.83 4.14 18.21
CA GLY A 206 -14.53 3.17 17.37
C GLY A 206 -15.58 2.36 18.14
N ARG A 207 -16.68 2.02 17.48
CA ARG A 207 -17.78 1.24 18.06
C ARG A 207 -18.24 0.19 17.05
N LEU A 208 -18.83 -0.88 17.56
CA LEU A 208 -19.45 -1.92 16.76
C LEU A 208 -20.56 -1.32 15.89
N ILE A 209 -20.45 -1.53 14.58
CA ILE A 209 -21.49 -1.18 13.61
C ILE A 209 -22.44 -2.38 13.49
N ARG A 210 -23.73 -2.17 13.73
CA ARG A 210 -24.76 -3.24 13.74
C ARG A 210 -25.58 -3.32 12.45
N GLY A 211 -25.03 -2.82 11.34
CA GLY A 211 -25.69 -2.73 10.04
C GLY A 211 -26.47 -1.43 9.85
N ALA A 212 -27.16 -1.33 8.71
CA ALA A 212 -28.04 -0.20 8.40
C ALA A 212 -29.14 -0.09 9.46
N ARG A 213 -29.38 1.11 9.96
CA ARG A 213 -30.58 1.47 10.72
C ARG A 213 -31.45 2.33 9.85
#